data_AF-A0A5C9AFP7-F1
#
_entry.id   AF-A0A5C9AFP7-F1
#
_cell.length_a   1.000
_cell.length_b   1.000
_cell.length_c   1.000
_cell.angle_alpha   90.00
_cell.angle_beta   90.00
_cell.angle_gamma   90.00
#
_symmetry.space_group_name_H-M   'P 1'
#
loop_
_entity.id
_entity.type
_entity.pdbx_description
1 polymer ?
#
loop_
_entity_poly.entity_id
_entity_poly.type
_entity_poly.pdbx_seq_one_letter_code
_entity_poly.pdbx_strand_id
1 'polypeptide(L)'
;KNQKIGSLGMDVYENERDLFFEDKSNDVIQDDVFRRLSACHNVLFTGHQAFLTAEALTSISQTTLQNLSNLEKGETCPNELV
;
A
#
# COMPACT_ATOMS: atom_id res chain seq x y z
N LYS A 1 -15.43 -14.46 18.04
CA LYS A 1 -14.04 -13.94 18.21
C LYS A 1 -13.67 -14.07 19.68
N ASN A 2 -12.64 -14.85 20.03
CA ASN A 2 -12.30 -15.23 21.42
C ASN A 2 -11.49 -14.15 22.18
N GLN A 3 -11.61 -12.87 21.79
CA GLN A 3 -10.87 -11.73 22.34
C GLN A 3 -9.35 -11.94 22.47
N LYS A 4 -8.76 -12.82 21.64
CA LYS A 4 -7.32 -13.12 21.71
C LYS A 4 -6.44 -11.95 21.23
N ILE A 5 -6.99 -11.13 20.33
CA ILE A 5 -6.35 -9.93 19.79
C ILE A 5 -7.17 -8.74 20.31
N GLY A 6 -6.52 -7.85 21.06
CA GLY A 6 -7.15 -6.64 21.63
C GLY A 6 -7.41 -5.56 20.58
N SER A 7 -6.46 -5.37 19.65
CA SER A 7 -6.55 -4.45 18.52
C SER A 7 -5.75 -4.97 17.32
N LEU A 8 -6.11 -4.53 16.12
CA LEU A 8 -5.45 -4.91 14.86
C LEU A 8 -5.16 -3.67 14.01
N GLY A 9 -3.91 -3.50 13.57
CA GLY A 9 -3.53 -2.52 12.55
C GLY A 9 -3.04 -3.26 11.30
N MET A 10 -3.51 -2.87 10.12
CA MET A 10 -3.17 -3.52 8.86
C MET A 10 -3.01 -2.49 7.74
N ASP A 11 -1.86 -2.50 7.06
CA ASP A 11 -1.58 -1.59 5.93
C ASP A 11 -1.88 -2.19 4.56
N VAL A 12 -1.99 -3.52 4.50
CA VAL A 12 -2.25 -4.28 3.27
C VAL A 12 -3.33 -5.30 3.57
N TYR A 13 -4.41 -5.27 2.78
CA TYR A 13 -5.49 -6.25 2.86
C TYR A 13 -5.46 -7.16 1.63
N GLU A 14 -5.72 -8.47 1.80
CA GLU A 14 -5.56 -9.45 0.72
C GLU A 14 -6.37 -9.10 -0.56
N ASN A 15 -7.54 -8.46 -0.42
CA ASN A 15 -8.38 -8.00 -1.53
C ASN A 15 -8.37 -6.47 -1.72
N GLU A 16 -7.28 -5.79 -1.37
CA GLU A 16 -7.20 -4.32 -1.37
C GLU A 16 -7.30 -3.65 -2.74
N ARG A 17 -6.98 -4.36 -3.83
CA ARG A 17 -6.87 -3.76 -5.17
C ARG A 17 -8.17 -3.08 -5.60
N ASP A 18 -9.30 -3.67 -5.25
CA ASP A 18 -10.63 -3.16 -5.61
C ASP A 18 -11.13 -2.06 -4.63
N LEU A 19 -10.35 -1.75 -3.58
CA LEU A 19 -10.78 -0.94 -2.44
C LEU A 19 -9.97 0.35 -2.21
N PHE A 20 -8.65 0.35 -2.42
CA PHE A 20 -7.77 1.38 -1.84
C PHE A 20 -7.13 2.38 -2.83
N PHE A 21 -7.32 2.22 -4.14
CA PHE A 21 -6.64 3.05 -5.15
C PHE A 21 -7.59 3.93 -5.97
N GLU A 22 -8.88 3.93 -5.64
CA GLU A 22 -9.93 4.70 -6.32
C GLU A 22 -10.88 5.31 -5.29
N ASP A 23 -11.56 6.41 -5.64
CA ASP A 23 -12.63 6.95 -4.81
C ASP A 23 -13.87 6.04 -4.88
N LYS A 24 -14.13 5.33 -3.78
CA LYS A 24 -15.28 4.43 -3.59
C LYS A 24 -16.36 5.03 -2.67
N SER A 25 -16.36 6.34 -2.44
CA SER A 25 -17.28 7.01 -1.50
C SER A 25 -18.76 6.80 -1.82
N ASN A 26 -19.10 6.62 -3.10
CA ASN A 26 -20.47 6.37 -3.56
C ASN A 26 -20.77 4.88 -3.83
N ASP A 27 -19.80 4.00 -3.61
CA ASP A 27 -19.90 2.59 -3.94
C ASP A 27 -20.25 1.75 -2.71
N VAL A 28 -21.15 0.78 -2.90
CA VAL A 28 -21.46 -0.22 -1.88
C VAL A 28 -20.36 -1.28 -1.89
N ILE A 29 -19.40 -1.17 -0.97
CA ILE A 29 -18.33 -2.17 -0.77
C ILE A 29 -18.92 -3.58 -0.57
N GLN A 30 -18.70 -4.51 -1.49
CA GLN A 30 -19.28 -5.87 -1.37
C GLN A 30 -18.45 -6.81 -0.49
N ASP A 31 -17.25 -6.40 -0.08
CA ASP A 31 -16.39 -7.22 0.79
C ASP A 31 -16.89 -7.18 2.25
N ASP A 32 -17.61 -8.24 2.62
CA ASP A 32 -18.18 -8.42 3.96
C ASP A 32 -17.12 -8.54 5.06
N VAL A 33 -15.93 -9.08 4.75
CA VAL A 33 -14.85 -9.21 5.73
C VAL A 33 -14.26 -7.84 6.01
N PHE A 34 -13.95 -7.08 4.96
CA PHE A 34 -13.48 -5.72 5.08
C PHE A 34 -14.48 -4.85 5.85
N ARG A 35 -15.76 -4.85 5.46
CA ARG A 35 -16.80 -4.08 6.15
C ARG A 35 -16.90 -4.43 7.64
N ARG A 36 -16.94 -5.72 7.96
CA ARG A 36 -17.07 -6.19 9.34
C ARG A 36 -15.85 -5.83 10.19
N LEU A 37 -14.65 -5.87 9.60
CA LEU A 37 -13.43 -5.48 10.30
C LEU A 37 -13.33 -3.96 10.44
N SER A 38 -13.62 -3.18 9.39
CA SER A 38 -13.55 -1.72 9.39
C SER A 38 -14.59 -1.06 10.30
N ALA A 39 -15.72 -1.73 10.55
CA ALA A 39 -16.71 -1.29 11.53
C ALA A 39 -16.29 -1.55 13.00
N CYS A 40 -15.23 -2.33 13.25
CA CYS A 40 -14.74 -2.58 14.60
C CYS A 40 -13.83 -1.43 15.06
N HIS A 41 -14.18 -0.77 16.16
CA HIS A 41 -13.42 0.37 16.72
C HIS A 41 -11.95 0.06 17.05
N ASN A 42 -11.60 -1.22 17.22
CA ASN A 42 -10.25 -1.69 17.54
C ASN A 42 -9.48 -2.21 16.31
N VAL A 43 -9.94 -1.88 15.10
CA VAL A 43 -9.27 -2.22 13.85
C VAL A 43 -8.98 -0.94 13.09
N LEU A 44 -7.72 -0.78 12.67
CA LEU A 44 -7.27 0.30 11.81
C LEU A 44 -6.74 -0.29 10.50
N PHE A 45 -7.29 0.18 9.38
CA PHE A 45 -6.76 -0.09 8.06
C PHE A 45 -6.09 1.17 7.51
N THR A 46 -4.93 0.99 6.92
CA THR A 46 -4.32 1.92 5.97
C THR A 46 -4.15 1.17 4.64
N GLY A 47 -4.02 1.90 3.52
CA GLY A 47 -3.91 1.29 2.19
C GLY A 47 -2.56 1.61 1.56
N HIS A 48 -1.59 0.71 1.70
CA HIS A 48 -0.23 0.90 1.16
C HIS A 48 0.42 2.21 1.61
N GLN A 49 0.15 2.66 2.83
CA GLN A 49 0.61 3.97 3.30
C GLN A 49 1.92 3.89 4.08
N ALA A 50 2.45 2.70 4.36
CA ALA A 50 3.68 2.54 5.15
C ALA A 50 4.89 3.28 4.55
N PHE A 51 4.96 3.42 3.23
CA PHE A 51 6.06 4.15 2.56
C PHE A 51 5.76 5.64 2.34
N LEU A 52 4.60 6.15 2.76
CA LEU A 52 4.17 7.52 2.50
C LEU A 52 4.82 8.52 3.47
N THR A 53 6.15 8.57 3.47
CA THR A 53 6.97 9.57 4.18
C THR A 53 7.78 10.40 3.18
N ALA A 54 8.14 11.62 3.55
CA ALA A 54 8.90 12.51 2.67
C ALA A 54 10.24 11.90 2.27
N GLU A 55 10.92 11.25 3.21
CA GLU A 55 12.21 10.59 3.02
C GLU A 55 12.09 9.40 2.07
N ALA A 56 11.12 8.51 2.31
CA ALA A 56 10.92 7.32 1.48
C ALA A 56 10.53 7.70 0.05
N LEU A 57 9.60 8.65 -0.13
CA LEU A 57 9.22 9.14 -1.46
C LEU A 57 10.38 9.82 -2.19
N THR A 58 11.23 10.54 -1.46
CA THR A 58 12.46 11.13 -2.02
C THR A 58 13.43 10.04 -2.49
N SER A 59 13.68 9.02 -1.66
CA SER A 59 14.55 7.90 -2.03
C SER A 59 14.01 7.09 -3.20
N ILE A 60 12.69 6.84 -3.26
CA ILE A 60 12.03 6.19 -4.40
C ILE A 60 12.26 7.01 -5.67
N SER A 61 12.03 8.32 -5.60
CA SER A 61 12.21 9.22 -6.75
C SER A 61 13.67 9.25 -7.23
N GLN A 62 14.63 9.41 -6.32
CA GLN A 62 16.07 9.41 -6.63
C GLN A 62 16.51 8.09 -7.27
N THR A 63 16.11 6.96 -6.70
CA THR A 63 16.45 5.63 -7.23
C THR A 63 15.84 5.43 -8.62
N THR A 64 14.58 5.83 -8.81
CA THR A 64 13.90 5.73 -10.10
C THR A 64 14.61 6.55 -11.18
N LEU A 65 14.94 7.81 -10.90
CA LEU A 65 15.65 8.68 -11.84
C LEU A 65 17.07 8.19 -12.14
N GLN A 66 17.77 7.64 -11.13
CA GLN A 66 19.09 7.06 -11.34
C GLN A 66 19.03 5.82 -12.22
N ASN A 67 18.04 4.94 -12.02
CA ASN A 67 17.84 3.76 -12.86
C ASN A 67 17.61 4.19 -14.32
N LEU A 68 16.74 5.18 -14.56
CA LEU A 68 16.49 5.72 -15.89
C LEU A 68 17.75 6.33 -16.52
N SER A 69 18.56 7.07 -15.76
CA SER A 69 19.81 7.66 -16.27
C SER A 69 20.84 6.60 -16.65
N ASN A 70 20.97 5.52 -15.86
CA ASN A 70 21.88 4.42 -16.20
C ASN A 70 21.45 3.76 -17.51
N LEU A 71 20.14 3.46 -17.66
CA LEU A 71 19.59 2.86 -18.86
C LEU A 71 19.78 3.76 -20.09
N GLU A 72 19.52 5.07 -19.96
CA GLU A 72 19.72 6.04 -21.04
C GLU A 72 21.18 6.10 -21.52
N LYS A 73 22.14 6.00 -20.60
CA LYS A 73 23.58 6.01 -20.91
C LYS A 73 24.12 4.66 -21.37
N GLY A 74 23.32 3.60 -21.33
CA GLY A 74 23.78 2.22 -21.57
C GLY A 74 24.73 1.71 -20.47
N GLU A 75 24.68 2.29 -19.28
CA GLU A 75 25.39 1.83 -18.09
C GLU A 75 24.62 0.69 -17.43
N THR A 76 25.30 -0.18 -16.68
CA THR A 76 24.63 -1.24 -15.91
C THR A 76 23.64 -0.66 -14.90
N CYS A 77 22.37 -1.06 -14.98
CA CYS A 77 21.36 -0.75 -13.98
C CYS A 77 21.18 -1.95 -13.03
N PRO A 78 21.58 -1.83 -11.74
CA PRO A 78 21.47 -2.96 -10.80
C PRO A 78 20.02 -3.34 -10.45
N ASN A 79 19.07 -2.47 -10.77
CA ASN A 79 17.65 -2.66 -10.51
C ASN A 79 16.87 -3.03 -11.79
N GLU A 80 17.56 -3.32 -12.90
CA GLU A 80 16.91 -3.85 -14.10
C GLU A 80 16.39 -5.27 -13.81
N LEU A 81 15.12 -5.51 -14.12
CA LEU A 81 14.48 -6.80 -13.95
C LEU A 81 14.72 -7.64 -15.21
N VAL A 82 15.13 -8.90 -15.03
CA VAL A 82 15.35 -9.89 -16.09
C VAL A 82 14.10 -10.69 -16.37
#